data_AF-A0A529X9E9-F1
#
_entry.id   AF-A0A529X9E9-F1
#
_cell.length_a   1.000
_cell.length_b   1.000
_cell.length_c   1.000
_cell.angle_alpha   90.00
_cell.angle_beta   90.00
_cell.angle_gamma   90.00
#
_symmetry.space_group_name_H-M   'P 1'
#
loop_
_entity.id
_entity.type
_entity.pdbx_description
1 polymer ?
#
loop_
_entity_poly.entity_id
_entity_poly.type
_entity_poly.pdbx_seq_one_letter_code
_entity_poly.pdbx_strand_id
1 'polypeptide(L)'
;MTDWFKRTRIAWIAEMVDIYGFINREHIQTKFGVSMPQASYDLRDAMAAMPGLIVYNSSSKRYEKADDRCLSPAEQKAQGARCGCMGADDYCICQNVPDAITKHERAAQVPR
;
A
#
# COMPACT_ATOMS: atom_id res chain seq x y z
N MET A 1 -18.68 7.12 20.28
CA MET A 1 -17.35 6.47 20.43
C MET A 1 -16.32 7.57 20.55
N THR A 2 -15.53 7.60 21.62
CA THR A 2 -14.55 8.68 21.84
C THR A 2 -13.49 8.66 20.73
N ASP A 3 -13.05 9.86 20.35
CA ASP A 3 -12.04 10.09 19.29
C ASP A 3 -10.76 9.26 19.51
N TRP A 4 -10.43 8.98 20.78
CA TRP A 4 -9.31 8.14 21.18
C TRP A 4 -9.33 6.73 20.55
N PHE A 5 -10.45 5.99 20.63
CA PHE A 5 -10.50 4.61 20.10
C PHE A 5 -10.26 4.57 18.59
N LYS A 6 -10.81 5.55 17.86
CA LYS A 6 -10.62 5.68 16.41
C LYS A 6 -9.15 5.94 16.09
N ARG A 7 -8.53 6.93 16.77
CA ARG A 7 -7.11 7.25 16.59
C ARG A 7 -6.20 6.06 16.88
N THR A 8 -6.47 5.33 17.97
CA THR A 8 -5.69 4.14 18.34
C THR A 8 -5.76 3.06 17.25
N ARG A 9 -6.94 2.81 16.66
CA ARG A 9 -7.07 1.85 15.56
C ARG A 9 -6.34 2.32 14.30
N ILE A 10 -6.45 3.60 13.94
CA ILE A 10 -5.75 4.16 12.77
C ILE A 10 -4.22 4.09 12.94
N ALA A 11 -3.71 4.46 14.12
CA ALA A 11 -2.28 4.39 14.42
C ALA A 11 -1.76 2.95 14.34
N TRP A 12 -2.51 2.00 14.89
CA TRP A 12 -2.15 0.59 14.79
C TRP A 12 -2.17 0.06 13.35
N ILE A 13 -3.17 0.46 12.54
CA ILE A 13 -3.20 0.12 11.10
C ILE A 13 -1.93 0.61 10.40
N ALA A 14 -1.50 1.84 10.69
CA ALA A 14 -0.29 2.40 10.10
C ALA A 14 0.96 1.62 10.49
N GLU A 15 1.11 1.31 11.77
CA GLU A 15 2.22 0.52 12.30
C GLU A 15 2.28 -0.87 11.65
N MET A 16 1.14 -1.56 11.53
CA MET A 16 1.10 -2.89 10.91
C MET A 16 1.49 -2.86 9.44
N VAL A 17 1.07 -1.83 8.70
CA VAL A 17 1.43 -1.73 7.28
C VAL A 17 2.90 -1.35 7.12
N ASP A 18 3.46 -0.55 8.04
CA ASP A 18 4.88 -0.21 7.99
C ASP A 18 5.77 -1.43 8.31
N ILE A 19 5.40 -2.24 9.30
CA ILE A 19 6.17 -3.41 9.75
C ILE A 19 5.99 -4.60 8.81
N TYR A 20 4.75 -4.93 8.44
CA TYR A 20 4.43 -6.16 7.71
C TYR A 20 4.20 -5.95 6.21
N GLY A 21 4.13 -4.70 5.74
CA GLY A 21 3.86 -4.36 4.35
C GLY A 21 2.38 -4.53 3.93
N PHE A 22 1.51 -5.07 4.79
CA PHE A 22 0.08 -5.23 4.50
C PHE A 22 -0.79 -5.34 5.75
N ILE A 23 -2.10 -5.13 5.57
CA ILE A 23 -3.13 -5.37 6.58
C ILE A 23 -4.45 -5.81 5.92
N ASN A 24 -5.23 -6.61 6.65
CA ASN A 24 -6.54 -7.06 6.25
C ASN A 24 -7.61 -6.61 7.26
N ARG A 25 -8.88 -6.63 6.84
CA ARG A 25 -10.02 -6.30 7.73
C ARG A 25 -10.06 -7.25 8.92
N GLU A 26 -9.81 -8.53 8.66
CA GLU A 26 -9.79 -9.60 9.64
C GLU A 26 -8.80 -9.31 10.77
N HIS A 27 -7.63 -8.72 10.48
CA HIS A 27 -6.65 -8.36 11.51
C HIS A 27 -7.22 -7.32 12.48
N ILE A 28 -7.94 -6.32 11.97
CA ILE A 28 -8.57 -5.26 12.76
C ILE A 28 -9.72 -5.86 13.60
N GLN A 29 -10.53 -6.72 12.99
CA GLN A 29 -11.63 -7.41 13.68
C GLN A 29 -11.09 -8.27 14.84
N THR A 30 -10.07 -9.08 14.60
CA THR A 30 -9.47 -9.95 15.61
C THR A 30 -8.80 -9.15 16.72
N LYS A 31 -8.09 -8.05 16.38
CA LYS A 31 -7.38 -7.23 17.36
C LYS A 31 -8.31 -6.44 18.28
N PHE A 32 -9.40 -5.89 17.73
CA PHE A 32 -10.24 -4.93 18.45
C PHE A 32 -11.68 -5.42 18.71
N GLY A 33 -12.04 -6.62 18.27
CA GLY A 33 -13.40 -7.16 18.43
C GLY A 33 -14.46 -6.38 17.67
N VAL A 34 -14.11 -5.73 16.54
CA VAL A 34 -15.03 -4.89 15.76
C VAL A 34 -15.68 -5.66 14.61
N SER A 35 -16.82 -5.16 14.13
CA SER A 35 -17.50 -5.71 12.96
C SER A 35 -16.74 -5.44 11.67
N MET A 36 -17.02 -6.23 10.62
CA MET A 36 -16.41 -6.04 9.29
C MET A 36 -16.69 -4.65 8.70
N PRO A 37 -17.93 -4.09 8.79
CA PRO A 37 -18.19 -2.72 8.37
C PRO A 37 -17.32 -1.71 9.12
N GLN A 38 -17.14 -1.86 10.44
CA GLN A 38 -16.29 -0.96 11.22
C GLN A 38 -14.83 -1.04 10.80
N ALA A 39 -14.29 -2.25 10.57
CA ALA A 39 -12.93 -2.43 10.05
C ALA A 39 -12.75 -1.77 8.66
N SER A 40 -13.78 -1.83 7.82
CA SER A 40 -13.78 -1.14 6.52
C SER A 40 -13.78 0.39 6.65
N TYR A 41 -14.53 0.92 7.62
CA TYR A 41 -14.48 2.35 7.95
C TYR A 41 -13.12 2.76 8.50
N ASP A 42 -12.52 1.96 9.39
CA ASP A 42 -11.20 2.26 9.95
C ASP A 42 -10.11 2.30 8.87
N LEU A 43 -10.15 1.41 7.88
CA LEU A 43 -9.24 1.44 6.73
C LEU A 43 -9.46 2.69 5.85
N ARG A 44 -10.71 3.09 5.65
CA ARG A 44 -11.03 4.33 4.92
C ARG A 44 -10.50 5.55 5.66
N ASP A 45 -10.69 5.59 6.98
CA ASP A 45 -10.19 6.65 7.82
C ASP A 45 -8.65 6.68 7.84
N ALA A 46 -7.98 5.52 7.85
CA ALA A 46 -6.53 5.44 7.74
C ALA A 46 -6.02 5.98 6.39
N MET A 47 -6.65 5.63 5.27
CA MET A 47 -6.33 6.17 3.94
C MET A 47 -6.53 7.68 3.86
N ALA A 48 -7.56 8.21 4.53
CA ALA A 48 -7.83 9.65 4.56
C ALA A 48 -6.85 10.40 5.49
N ALA A 49 -6.51 9.82 6.64
CA ALA A 49 -5.61 10.41 7.62
C ALA A 49 -4.15 10.39 7.17
N MET A 50 -3.75 9.37 6.40
CA MET A 50 -2.40 9.20 5.87
C MET A 50 -2.48 8.83 4.38
N PRO A 51 -2.73 9.82 3.50
CA PRO A 51 -2.76 9.59 2.07
C PRO A 51 -1.45 8.95 1.61
N GLY A 52 -1.54 7.93 0.75
CA GLY A 52 -0.35 7.25 0.22
C GLY A 52 0.32 6.26 1.18
N LEU A 53 -0.18 6.03 2.39
CA LEU A 53 0.38 4.97 3.26
C LEU A 53 -0.05 3.58 2.79
N ILE A 54 -1.35 3.40 2.53
CA ILE A 54 -1.94 2.10 2.20
C ILE A 54 -2.77 2.19 0.92
N VAL A 55 -2.74 1.13 0.11
CA VAL A 55 -3.53 1.00 -1.11
C VAL A 55 -4.17 -0.39 -1.18
N TYR A 56 -5.36 -0.49 -1.77
CA TYR A 56 -5.97 -1.80 -1.99
C TYR A 56 -5.40 -2.45 -3.24
N ASN A 57 -4.81 -3.64 -3.09
CA ASN A 57 -4.34 -4.45 -4.20
C ASN A 57 -5.42 -5.47 -4.58
N SER A 58 -5.95 -5.37 -5.81
CA SER A 58 -7.01 -6.25 -6.32
C SER A 58 -6.53 -7.66 -6.67
N SER A 59 -5.25 -7.83 -6.97
CA SER A 59 -4.64 -9.13 -7.29
C SER A 59 -4.51 -9.99 -6.03
N SER A 60 -3.88 -9.43 -4.99
CA SER A 60 -3.68 -10.09 -3.69
C SER A 60 -4.88 -9.95 -2.74
N LYS A 61 -5.87 -9.12 -3.10
CA LYS A 61 -7.10 -8.83 -2.34
C LYS A 61 -6.85 -8.37 -0.90
N ARG A 62 -5.81 -7.53 -0.70
CA ARG A 62 -5.40 -7.01 0.61
C ARG A 62 -5.00 -5.54 0.52
N TYR A 63 -4.89 -4.88 1.67
CA TYR A 63 -4.36 -3.52 1.75
C TYR A 63 -2.86 -3.60 1.96
N GLU A 64 -2.08 -3.04 1.05
CA GLU A 64 -0.62 -3.10 1.04
C GLU A 64 -0.03 -1.71 1.24
N LYS A 65 1.20 -1.66 1.73
CA LYS A 65 2.01 -0.44 1.75
C LYS A 65 2.12 0.08 0.32
N ALA A 66 1.86 1.36 0.11
CA ALA A 66 1.80 1.91 -1.25
C ALA A 66 3.12 1.73 -2.02
N ASP A 67 4.24 1.74 -1.31
CA ASP A 67 5.57 1.56 -1.90
C ASP A 67 5.87 0.11 -2.30
N ASP A 68 5.31 -0.86 -1.58
CA ASP A 68 5.58 -2.30 -1.78
C ASP A 68 4.71 -2.93 -2.88
N ARG A 69 3.79 -2.16 -3.46
CA ARG A 69 2.95 -2.64 -4.56
C ARG A 69 3.79 -2.95 -5.81
N CYS A 70 3.38 -3.98 -6.54
CA CYS A 70 3.92 -4.29 -7.86
C CYS A 70 3.86 -3.08 -8.80
N LEU A 71 4.70 -3.07 -9.84
CA LEU A 71 4.66 -2.06 -10.88
C LEU A 71 3.29 -2.04 -11.55
N SER A 72 2.69 -0.85 -11.67
CA SER A 72 1.57 -0.65 -12.58
C SER A 72 2.03 -0.80 -14.03
N PRO A 73 1.14 -1.10 -15.00
CA PRO A 73 1.52 -1.21 -16.41
C PRO A 73 2.24 0.05 -16.95
N ALA A 74 1.86 1.23 -16.47
CA ALA A 74 2.53 2.49 -16.83
C ALA A 74 3.95 2.58 -16.26
N GLU A 75 4.12 2.26 -14.98
CA GLU A 75 5.44 2.22 -14.33
C GLU A 75 6.33 1.16 -14.97
N GLN A 76 5.81 -0.03 -15.25
CA GLN A 76 6.51 -1.14 -15.89
C GLN A 76 7.05 -0.74 -17.27
N LYS A 77 6.23 -0.06 -18.09
CA LYS A 77 6.65 0.46 -19.39
C LYS A 77 7.71 1.55 -19.26
N ALA A 78 7.52 2.52 -18.36
CA ALA A 78 8.47 3.61 -18.15
C ALA A 78 9.83 3.10 -17.63
N GLN A 79 9.80 2.14 -16.70
CA GLN A 79 10.98 1.50 -16.15
C GLN A 79 11.68 0.60 -17.19
N GLY A 80 10.92 -0.18 -17.97
CA GLY A 80 11.45 -0.99 -19.06
C GLY A 80 12.21 -0.16 -20.09
N ALA A 81 11.72 1.04 -20.42
CA ALA A 81 12.40 1.96 -21.36
C ALA A 81 13.75 2.48 -20.86
N ARG A 82 14.03 2.41 -19.56
CA ARG A 82 15.33 2.79 -18.96
C ARG A 82 16.28 1.58 -18.81
N CYS A 83 15.77 0.36 -18.97
CA CYS A 83 16.55 -0.86 -18.82
C CYS A 83 17.17 -1.29 -20.16
N GLY A 84 18.35 -1.91 -20.13
CA GLY A 84 18.99 -2.46 -21.33
C GLY A 84 18.16 -3.55 -22.04
N CYS A 85 17.22 -4.19 -21.36
CA CYS A 85 16.28 -5.14 -21.99
C CYS A 85 15.12 -4.45 -22.72
N MET A 86 14.98 -3.13 -22.60
CA MET A 86 13.88 -2.34 -23.18
C MET A 86 12.47 -2.83 -22.77
N GLY A 87 12.37 -3.55 -21.65
CA GLY A 87 11.14 -4.17 -21.17
C GLY A 87 10.69 -5.41 -21.95
N ALA A 88 11.56 -6.03 -22.76
CA ALA A 88 11.21 -7.20 -23.57
C ALA A 88 11.44 -8.55 -22.85
N ASP A 89 12.16 -8.55 -21.73
CA ASP A 89 12.46 -9.76 -20.95
C ASP A 89 11.61 -9.80 -19.67
N ASP A 90 10.61 -10.69 -19.65
CA ASP A 90 9.67 -10.88 -18.54
C ASP A 90 10.35 -11.35 -17.24
N TYR A 91 11.52 -12.00 -17.35
CA TYR A 91 12.31 -12.44 -16.21
C TYR A 91 13.27 -11.35 -15.71
N CYS A 92 13.40 -10.24 -16.43
CA CYS A 92 14.21 -9.13 -15.98
C CYS A 92 13.60 -8.49 -14.73
N ILE A 93 14.45 -8.19 -13.73
CA ILE A 93 14.03 -7.55 -12.48
C ILE A 93 13.33 -6.21 -12.73
N CYS A 94 13.66 -5.52 -13.83
CA CYS A 94 13.05 -4.24 -14.16
C CYS A 94 11.55 -4.32 -14.47
N GLN A 95 11.01 -5.51 -14.77
CA GLN A 95 9.58 -5.71 -15.01
C GLN A 95 8.80 -6.03 -13.74
N ASN A 96 9.50 -6.38 -12.65
CA ASN A 96 8.88 -7.02 -11.49
C ASN A 96 9.05 -6.19 -10.20
N VAL A 97 10.13 -5.41 -10.09
CA VAL A 97 10.46 -4.64 -8.87
C VAL A 97 10.65 -3.16 -9.21
N PRO A 98 10.03 -2.22 -8.47
CA PRO A 98 10.28 -0.80 -8.65
C PRO A 98 11.77 -0.43 -8.48
N ASP A 99 12.33 0.24 -9.48
CA ASP A 99 13.68 0.79 -9.43
C ASP A 99 13.75 2.03 -8.51
N ALA A 100 14.97 2.56 -8.30
CA ALA A 100 15.16 3.73 -7.45
C ALA A 100 14.43 4.98 -7.95
N ILE A 101 14.28 5.14 -9.27
CA ILE A 101 13.61 6.28 -9.88
C ILE A 101 12.11 6.19 -9.62
N THR A 102 11.50 5.04 -9.91
CA THR A 102 10.07 4.81 -9.66
C THR A 102 9.72 4.89 -8.18
N LYS A 103 10.60 4.43 -7.28
CA LYS A 103 10.43 4.66 -5.83
C LYS A 103 10.45 6.14 -5.47
N HIS A 104 11.37 6.91 -6.05
CA HIS A 104 11.45 8.36 -5.84
C HIS A 104 10.20 9.09 -6.37
N GLU A 105 9.74 8.73 -7.56
CA GLU A 105 8.52 9.27 -8.18
C GLU A 105 7.28 8.97 -7.35
N ARG A 106 7.15 7.74 -6.81
CA ARG A 106 6.08 7.36 -5.88
C ARG A 106 6.10 8.25 -4.64
N ALA A 107 7.25 8.39 -3.99
CA ALA A 107 7.40 9.23 -2.80
C ALA A 107 7.07 10.71 -3.05
N ALA A 108 7.35 11.22 -4.25
CA ALA A 108 7.03 12.60 -4.63
C ALA A 108 5.53 12.86 -4.83
N GLN A 109 4.74 11.82 -5.12
CA GLN A 109 3.28 11.92 -5.31
C GLN A 109 2.50 11.87 -3.99
N VAL A 110 3.14 11.48 -2.89
CA VAL A 110 2.51 11.44 -1.57
C VAL A 110 2.59 12.82 -0.91
N PRO A 111 1.47 13.50 -0.65
CA PRO A 111 1.48 14.78 0.07
C PRO A 111 2.02 14.52 1.49
N ARG A 112 3.11 15.23 1.83
CA ARG A 112 3.80 15.12 3.13
C ARG A 112 3.15 15.97 4.21
#